data_AF-A0A3L8P2W4-F1
#
_entry.id   AF-A0A3L8P2W4-F1
#
_cell.length_a   1.000
_cell.length_b   1.000
_cell.length_c   1.000
_cell.angle_alpha   90.00
_cell.angle_beta   90.00
_cell.angle_gamma   90.00
#
_symmetry.space_group_name_H-M   'P 1'
#
loop_
_entity.id
_entity.type
_entity.pdbx_description
1 polymer ?
#
loop_
_entity_poly.entity_id
_entity_poly.type
_entity_poly.pdbx_seq_one_letter_code
_entity_poly.pdbx_strand_id
1 'polypeptide(L)'
;MLASGLAGSPRRQGRALLYETHRVAALASRPVLGAATLRRECPRGWFVARRGEPARLATRADQLSALSEGWDDVSFWTMFAMGYDLDRSRGPFAFIATVGGCVYLGADLVGLQGRRLVLADPGPWFEVFRGTRLPTGPGRPWHIRLHEDAARAA
;
A
#
# COMPACT_ATOMS: atom_id res chain seq x y z
N MET A 1 13.22 8.11 -2.18
CA MET A 1 13.22 6.74 -2.73
C MET A 1 14.46 5.95 -2.28
N LEU A 2 15.70 6.39 -2.55
CA LEU A 2 16.90 5.66 -2.09
C LEU A 2 17.02 5.59 -0.56
N ALA A 3 16.78 6.72 0.13
CA ALA A 3 16.79 6.80 1.59
C ALA A 3 15.77 5.89 2.28
N SER A 4 14.76 5.39 1.55
CA SER A 4 13.79 4.45 2.12
C SER A 4 14.38 3.06 2.40
N GLY A 5 15.55 2.73 1.86
CA GLY A 5 16.13 1.40 1.99
C GLY A 5 15.56 0.36 1.03
N LEU A 6 14.65 0.74 0.11
CA LEU A 6 14.19 -0.16 -0.96
C LEU A 6 15.30 -0.59 -1.94
N ALA A 7 16.39 0.17 -2.02
CA ALA A 7 17.59 -0.20 -2.77
C ALA A 7 18.63 -0.94 -1.89
N GLY A 8 18.25 -1.40 -0.70
CA GLY A 8 19.15 -1.95 0.31
C GLY A 8 19.74 -0.89 1.25
N SER A 9 20.53 -1.36 2.23
CA SER A 9 21.22 -0.49 3.19
C SER A 9 22.36 0.28 2.50
N PRO A 10 22.40 1.61 2.59
CA PRO A 10 23.50 2.38 2.03
C PRO A 10 24.80 2.11 2.79
N ARG A 11 25.92 2.10 2.07
CA ARG A 11 27.26 2.18 2.65
C ARG A 11 27.65 3.65 2.79
N ARG A 12 27.98 4.09 4.00
CA ARG A 12 28.44 5.45 4.23
C ARG A 12 29.94 5.55 3.94
N GLN A 13 30.34 6.47 3.06
CA GLN A 13 31.74 6.82 2.83
C GLN A 13 31.89 8.34 2.98
N GLY A 14 32.43 8.78 4.12
CA GLY A 14 32.46 10.20 4.50
C GLY A 14 31.05 10.79 4.64
N ARG A 15 30.75 11.81 3.83
CA ARG A 15 29.43 12.47 3.75
C ARG A 15 28.53 11.91 2.63
N ALA A 16 29.00 10.94 1.85
CA ALA A 16 28.23 10.31 0.79
C ALA A 16 27.56 9.01 1.28
N LEU A 17 26.37 8.73 0.74
CA LEU A 17 25.69 7.44 0.84
C LEU A 17 25.82 6.71 -0.49
N LEU A 18 26.54 5.60 -0.48
CA LEU A 18 26.75 4.74 -1.64
C LEU A 18 25.74 3.60 -1.62
N TYR A 19 25.09 3.40 -2.76
CA TYR A 19 24.16 2.30 -2.98
C TYR A 19 24.73 1.36 -4.02
N GLU A 20 24.36 0.08 -3.95
CA GLU A 20 24.73 -0.89 -4.97
C GLU A 20 24.02 -0.55 -6.29
N THR A 21 24.80 -0.27 -7.34
CA THR A 21 24.30 0.18 -8.64
C THR A 21 23.22 -0.73 -9.20
N HIS A 22 23.40 -2.06 -9.12
CA HIS A 22 22.43 -3.02 -9.63
C HIS A 22 21.08 -2.96 -8.90
N ARG A 23 21.06 -2.70 -7.59
CA ARG A 23 19.82 -2.55 -6.80
C ARG A 23 19.10 -1.26 -7.14
N VAL A 24 19.85 -0.17 -7.32
CA VAL A 24 19.30 1.11 -7.76
C VAL A 24 18.70 0.98 -9.15
N ALA A 25 19.41 0.34 -10.08
CA ALA A 25 18.93 0.09 -11.44
C ALA A 25 17.68 -0.81 -11.45
N ALA A 26 17.67 -1.89 -10.64
CA ALA A 26 16.50 -2.76 -10.49
C ALA A 26 15.28 -2.01 -9.92
N LEU A 27 15.49 -1.11 -8.96
CA LEU A 27 14.43 -0.29 -8.39
C LEU A 27 13.90 0.75 -9.40
N ALA A 28 14.79 1.38 -10.17
CA ALA A 28 14.43 2.38 -11.17
C ALA A 28 13.71 1.77 -12.40
N SER A 29 14.05 0.53 -12.76
CA SER A 29 13.48 -0.20 -13.89
C SER A 29 12.13 -0.87 -13.58
N ARG A 30 11.64 -0.81 -12.34
CA ARG A 30 10.33 -1.37 -11.98
C ARG A 30 9.22 -0.83 -12.88
N PRO A 31 8.35 -1.69 -13.45
CA PRO A 31 7.29 -1.23 -14.33
C PRO A 31 6.28 -0.38 -13.56
N VAL A 32 5.67 0.59 -14.25
CA VAL A 32 4.61 1.43 -13.70
C VAL A 32 3.27 0.75 -13.94
N LEU A 33 2.52 0.50 -12.87
CA LEU A 33 1.21 -0.11 -12.92
C LEU A 33 0.17 0.96 -13.24
N GLY A 34 -0.53 0.78 -14.37
CA GLY A 34 -1.54 1.72 -14.83
C GLY A 34 -2.89 1.57 -14.10
N ALA A 35 -3.69 2.64 -14.09
CA ALA A 35 -5.01 2.64 -13.44
C ALA A 35 -5.99 1.60 -14.00
N ALA A 36 -5.82 1.15 -15.25
CA ALA A 36 -6.61 0.07 -15.84
C ALA A 36 -6.30 -1.29 -15.19
N THR A 37 -5.01 -1.60 -14.99
CA THR A 37 -4.58 -2.81 -14.27
C THR A 37 -5.10 -2.77 -12.83
N LEU A 38 -4.97 -1.64 -12.14
CA LEU A 38 -5.46 -1.48 -10.77
C LEU A 38 -6.97 -1.77 -10.67
N ARG A 39 -7.78 -1.28 -11.61
CA ARG A 39 -9.22 -1.58 -11.68
C ARG A 39 -9.53 -3.04 -11.99
N ARG A 40 -8.76 -3.67 -12.87
CA ARG A 40 -8.98 -5.05 -13.29
C ARG A 40 -8.64 -6.03 -12.18
N GLU A 41 -7.50 -5.84 -11.52
CA GLU A 41 -7.03 -6.75 -10.47
C GLU A 41 -7.70 -6.48 -9.11
N CYS A 42 -8.14 -5.24 -8.87
CA CYS A 42 -8.78 -4.83 -7.62
C CYS A 42 -10.17 -4.21 -7.89
N PRO A 43 -11.12 -4.96 -8.47
CA PRO A 43 -12.40 -4.41 -8.93
C PRO A 43 -13.28 -3.91 -7.79
N ARG A 44 -13.15 -4.51 -6.59
CA ARG A 44 -13.93 -4.13 -5.41
C ARG A 44 -13.47 -2.80 -4.84
N GLY A 45 -12.22 -2.43 -5.03
CA GLY A 45 -11.64 -1.24 -4.44
C GLY A 45 -10.25 -1.51 -3.91
N TRP A 46 -9.60 -0.44 -3.50
CA TRP A 46 -8.25 -0.49 -2.96
C TRP A 46 -7.99 0.64 -1.98
N PHE A 47 -7.07 0.35 -1.06
CA PHE A 47 -6.47 1.30 -0.15
C PHE A 47 -4.98 1.35 -0.44
N VAL A 48 -4.48 2.48 -0.93
CA VAL A 48 -3.03 2.71 -1.06
C VAL A 48 -2.53 3.47 0.15
N ALA A 49 -1.62 2.86 0.90
CA ALA A 49 -0.86 3.48 1.96
C ALA A 49 0.46 4.05 1.40
N ARG A 50 0.73 5.33 1.68
CA ARG A 50 2.02 5.97 1.38
C ARG A 50 2.83 6.12 2.65
N ARG A 51 3.98 5.47 2.71
CA ARG A 51 4.91 5.55 3.83
C ARG A 51 6.22 6.22 3.37
N GLY A 52 6.87 6.91 4.31
CA GLY A 52 8.20 7.48 4.08
C GLY A 52 9.28 6.41 4.04
N GLU A 53 9.07 5.32 4.79
CA GLU A 53 9.98 4.20 4.94
C GLU A 53 9.20 2.87 4.97
N PRO A 54 9.79 1.77 4.46
CA PRO A 54 9.20 0.45 4.59
C PRO A 54 9.29 0.01 6.05
N ALA A 55 8.31 -0.75 6.50
CA ALA A 55 8.37 -1.41 7.80
C ALA A 55 9.53 -2.42 7.80
N ARG A 56 10.67 -2.06 8.37
CA ARG A 56 11.85 -2.94 8.54
C ARG A 56 11.67 -3.91 9.71
N LEU A 57 10.47 -4.48 9.82
CA LEU A 57 10.11 -5.39 10.89
C LEU A 57 10.43 -6.82 10.46
N ALA A 58 10.86 -7.63 11.44
CA ALA A 58 11.42 -8.96 11.23
C ALA A 58 10.39 -9.95 10.69
N THR A 59 9.12 -9.83 11.11
CA THR A 59 8.07 -10.75 10.70
C THR A 59 7.00 -10.07 9.85
N ARG A 60 6.30 -10.89 9.06
CA ARG A 60 5.15 -10.50 8.28
C ARG A 60 4.02 -9.93 9.15
N ALA A 61 3.74 -10.59 10.28
CA ALA A 61 2.70 -10.17 11.21
C ALA A 61 2.99 -8.77 11.77
N ASP A 62 4.25 -8.49 12.12
CA ASP A 62 4.66 -7.16 12.62
C ASP A 62 4.50 -6.09 11.53
N GLN A 63 4.87 -6.40 10.28
CA GLN A 63 4.69 -5.49 9.16
C GLN A 63 3.21 -5.15 8.92
N LEU A 64 2.32 -6.14 9.00
CA LEU A 64 0.87 -5.94 8.89
C LEU A 64 0.33 -5.12 10.06
N SER A 65 0.72 -5.44 11.29
CA SER A 65 0.29 -4.70 12.48
C SER A 65 0.70 -3.22 12.42
N ALA A 66 1.92 -2.92 11.96
CA ALA A 66 2.37 -1.54 11.77
C ALA A 66 1.59 -0.78 10.68
N LEU A 67 1.01 -1.50 9.73
CA LEU A 67 0.18 -0.93 8.66
C LEU A 67 -1.31 -0.87 9.01
N SER A 68 -1.74 -1.57 10.06
CA SER A 68 -3.10 -1.52 10.57
C SER A 68 -3.48 -0.17 11.18
N GLU A 69 -2.50 0.67 11.52
CA GLU A 69 -2.70 1.91 12.30
C GLU A 69 -2.19 3.17 11.59
N GLY A 70 -2.41 4.34 12.22
CA GLY A 70 -1.98 5.64 11.71
C GLY A 70 -2.89 6.22 10.63
N TRP A 71 -4.20 5.98 10.77
CA TRP A 71 -5.22 6.37 9.81
C TRP A 71 -6.13 7.49 10.31
N ASP A 72 -5.74 8.23 11.35
CA ASP A 72 -6.61 9.23 12.01
C ASP A 72 -7.11 10.35 11.10
N ASP A 73 -6.36 10.65 10.04
CA ASP A 73 -6.74 11.64 9.03
C ASP A 73 -7.77 11.14 8.00
N VAL A 74 -8.10 9.83 8.01
CA VAL A 74 -9.20 9.29 7.19
C VAL A 74 -10.52 9.72 7.81
N SER A 75 -11.46 10.25 7.03
CA SER A 75 -12.73 10.69 7.63
C SER A 75 -13.49 9.52 8.26
N PHE A 76 -14.25 9.78 9.33
CA PHE A 76 -15.11 8.77 9.95
C PHE A 76 -16.06 8.15 8.92
N TRP A 77 -16.66 8.96 8.05
CA TRP A 77 -17.55 8.51 6.97
C TRP A 77 -16.85 7.59 5.97
N THR A 78 -15.60 7.89 5.61
CA THR A 78 -14.81 7.01 4.73
C THR A 78 -14.51 5.67 5.40
N MET A 79 -14.20 5.66 6.70
CA MET A 79 -14.02 4.40 7.45
C MET A 79 -15.33 3.61 7.54
N PHE A 80 -16.44 4.29 7.82
CA PHE A 80 -17.76 3.66 7.88
C PHE A 80 -18.16 3.05 6.53
N ALA A 81 -18.06 3.79 5.42
CA ALA A 81 -18.39 3.30 4.08
C ALA A 81 -17.51 2.09 3.69
N MET A 82 -16.22 2.13 4.04
CA MET A 82 -15.31 1.00 3.83
C MET A 82 -15.73 -0.23 4.65
N GLY A 83 -16.12 -0.06 5.91
CA GLY A 83 -16.65 -1.14 6.75
C GLY A 83 -17.93 -1.74 6.17
N TYR A 84 -18.87 -0.88 5.77
CA TYR A 84 -20.13 -1.29 5.13
C TYR A 84 -19.88 -2.14 3.87
N ASP A 85 -18.94 -1.73 3.02
CA ASP A 85 -18.60 -2.49 1.83
C ASP A 85 -17.92 -3.83 2.14
N LEU A 86 -17.03 -3.88 3.13
CA LEU A 86 -16.39 -5.14 3.54
C LEU A 86 -17.43 -6.17 3.96
N ASP A 87 -18.44 -5.73 4.71
CA ASP A 87 -19.54 -6.59 5.16
C ASP A 87 -20.45 -7.01 3.99
N ARG A 88 -20.74 -6.09 3.05
CA ARG A 88 -21.69 -6.34 1.95
C ARG A 88 -21.08 -7.11 0.78
N SER A 89 -19.84 -6.81 0.41
CA SER A 89 -19.18 -7.33 -0.80
C SER A 89 -18.70 -8.78 -0.68
N ARG A 90 -18.79 -9.38 0.52
CA ARG A 90 -18.32 -10.75 0.82
C ARG A 90 -16.88 -10.99 0.37
N GLY A 91 -15.98 -10.03 0.57
CA GLY A 91 -14.54 -10.29 0.41
C GLY A 91 -13.66 -9.05 0.46
N PRO A 92 -12.34 -9.23 0.42
CA PRO A 92 -11.39 -8.22 0.85
C PRO A 92 -11.19 -7.10 -0.16
N PHE A 93 -10.73 -5.96 0.34
CA PHE A 93 -10.11 -4.90 -0.47
C PHE A 93 -8.61 -5.10 -0.58
N ALA A 94 -8.04 -4.69 -1.71
CA ALA A 94 -6.59 -4.66 -1.85
C ALA A 94 -5.99 -3.51 -1.02
N PHE A 95 -5.16 -3.84 -0.04
CA PHE A 95 -4.34 -2.87 0.68
C PHE A 95 -2.92 -2.88 0.12
N ILE A 96 -2.45 -1.73 -0.37
CA ILE A 96 -1.18 -1.58 -1.10
C ILE A 96 -0.30 -0.58 -0.37
N ALA A 97 0.80 -1.02 0.22
CA ALA A 97 1.77 -0.12 0.84
C ALA A 97 2.87 0.26 -0.15
N THR A 98 3.13 1.57 -0.23
CA THR A 98 4.11 2.16 -1.14
C THR A 98 5.09 3.05 -0.42
N VAL A 99 6.32 3.11 -0.93
CA VAL A 99 7.32 4.13 -0.55
C VAL A 99 7.89 4.76 -1.81
N GLY A 100 7.73 6.08 -1.95
CA GLY A 100 8.11 6.80 -3.17
C GLY A 100 7.46 6.21 -4.43
N GLY A 101 6.22 5.73 -4.31
CA GLY A 101 5.47 5.08 -5.39
C GLY A 101 5.88 3.63 -5.67
N CYS A 102 6.93 3.07 -5.05
CA CYS A 102 7.23 1.65 -5.18
C CYS A 102 6.38 0.82 -4.23
N VAL A 103 5.72 -0.20 -4.76
CA VAL A 103 5.04 -1.21 -3.95
C VAL A 103 6.10 -2.00 -3.18
N TYR A 104 5.94 -2.08 -1.86
CA TYR A 104 6.81 -2.87 -0.99
C TYR A 104 6.05 -3.90 -0.18
N LEU A 105 4.73 -3.72 0.00
CA LEU A 105 3.88 -4.65 0.72
C LEU A 105 2.46 -4.61 0.17
N GLY A 106 1.81 -5.76 0.07
CA GLY A 106 0.38 -5.89 -0.17
C GLY A 106 -0.28 -6.69 0.93
N ALA A 107 -1.56 -6.47 1.17
CA ALA A 107 -2.38 -7.17 2.14
C ALA A 107 -3.84 -7.17 1.71
N ASP A 108 -4.61 -8.12 2.20
CA ASP A 108 -6.07 -8.09 2.05
C ASP A 108 -6.65 -7.36 3.25
N LEU A 109 -7.33 -6.24 3.02
CA LEU A 109 -8.14 -5.57 4.04
C LEU A 109 -9.44 -6.33 4.18
N VAL A 110 -9.61 -7.00 5.31
CA VAL A 110 -10.73 -7.94 5.57
C VAL A 110 -11.73 -7.41 6.59
N GLY A 111 -11.43 -6.29 7.27
CA GLY A 111 -12.32 -5.73 8.27
C GLY A 111 -11.77 -4.46 8.90
N LEU A 112 -12.58 -3.88 9.79
CA LEU A 112 -12.23 -2.69 10.58
C LEU A 112 -12.54 -2.93 12.06
N GLN A 113 -11.67 -2.43 12.93
CA GLN A 113 -11.89 -2.36 14.37
C GLN A 113 -11.74 -0.91 14.80
N GLY A 114 -12.85 -0.17 14.80
CA GLY A 114 -12.84 1.29 14.93
C GLY A 114 -12.07 1.92 13.77
N ARG A 115 -10.90 2.51 14.07
CA ARG A 115 -10.02 3.12 13.06
C ARG A 115 -8.86 2.21 12.61
N ARG A 116 -8.72 1.04 13.24
CA ARG A 116 -7.69 0.06 12.92
C ARG A 116 -8.14 -0.81 11.75
N LEU A 117 -7.26 -1.01 10.78
CA LEU A 117 -7.47 -1.91 9.65
C LEU A 117 -7.14 -3.35 10.05
N VAL A 118 -8.02 -4.29 9.73
CA VAL A 118 -7.74 -5.73 9.89
C VAL A 118 -7.17 -6.23 8.56
N LEU A 119 -5.88 -6.58 8.58
CA LEU A 119 -5.14 -6.97 7.39
C LEU A 119 -4.79 -8.47 7.45
N ALA A 120 -5.03 -9.16 6.34
CA ALA A 120 -4.63 -10.54 6.10
C ALA A 120 -3.56 -10.60 5.01
N ASP A 121 -3.01 -11.80 4.77
CA ASP A 121 -2.12 -11.99 3.63
C ASP A 121 -2.82 -11.72 2.31
N PRO A 122 -2.11 -11.16 1.32
CA PRO A 122 -2.71 -10.72 0.08
C PRO A 122 -3.17 -11.91 -0.75
N GLY A 123 -4.31 -11.73 -1.41
CA GLY A 123 -4.76 -12.65 -2.45
C GLY A 123 -3.88 -12.63 -3.72
N PRO A 124 -4.26 -13.43 -4.73
CA PRO A 124 -3.50 -13.60 -5.98
C PRO A 124 -3.21 -12.30 -6.75
N TRP A 125 -4.04 -11.27 -6.56
CA TRP A 125 -3.88 -9.96 -7.19
C TRP A 125 -2.48 -9.38 -6.94
N PHE A 126 -1.88 -9.63 -5.78
CA PHE A 126 -0.61 -8.99 -5.40
C PHE A 126 0.58 -9.42 -6.24
N GLU A 127 0.54 -10.59 -6.89
CA GLU A 127 1.62 -11.01 -7.77
C GLU A 127 1.79 -10.08 -8.98
N VAL A 128 0.71 -9.43 -9.43
CA VAL A 128 0.78 -8.39 -10.48
C VAL A 128 1.42 -7.10 -9.97
N PHE A 129 1.36 -6.85 -8.66
CA PHE A 129 1.79 -5.60 -8.03
C PHE A 129 3.19 -5.70 -7.43
N ARG A 130 3.64 -6.92 -7.10
CA ARG A 130 4.96 -7.19 -6.55
C ARG A 130 6.03 -6.64 -7.51
N GLY A 131 6.92 -5.82 -6.98
CA GLY A 131 8.01 -5.25 -7.77
C GLY A 131 7.57 -4.17 -8.78
N THR A 132 6.38 -3.60 -8.64
CA THR A 132 5.91 -2.51 -9.51
C THR A 132 5.97 -1.14 -8.83
N ARG A 133 5.69 -0.09 -9.62
CA ARG A 133 5.44 1.27 -9.16
C ARG A 133 3.98 1.64 -9.34
N LEU A 134 3.37 2.22 -8.33
CA LEU A 134 2.02 2.78 -8.37
C LEU A 134 2.10 4.32 -8.25
N PRO A 135 1.86 5.06 -9.35
CA PRO A 135 1.95 6.52 -9.33
C PRO A 135 0.67 7.11 -8.74
N THR A 136 0.67 7.40 -7.45
CA THR A 136 -0.50 8.00 -6.76
C THR A 136 -0.46 9.53 -6.69
N GLY A 137 0.45 10.19 -7.45
CA GLY A 137 0.64 11.65 -7.44
C GLY A 137 1.06 12.21 -6.07
N PRO A 138 1.15 13.55 -5.90
CA PRO A 138 1.29 14.19 -4.58
C PRO A 138 0.00 14.06 -3.74
N GLY A 139 0.04 14.41 -2.45
CA GLY A 139 -1.17 14.52 -1.59
C GLY A 139 -1.12 13.71 -0.30
N ARG A 140 -2.32 13.36 0.22
CA ARG A 140 -2.55 12.68 1.50
C ARG A 140 -1.74 11.38 1.65
N PRO A 141 -1.30 10.96 2.85
CA PRO A 141 -0.55 9.71 3.02
C PRO A 141 -1.31 8.42 2.67
N TRP A 142 -2.51 8.53 2.12
CA TRP A 142 -3.34 7.44 1.63
C TRP A 142 -4.13 7.85 0.38
N HIS A 143 -4.58 6.85 -0.37
CA HIS A 143 -5.57 7.00 -1.44
C HIS A 143 -6.54 5.83 -1.37
N ILE A 144 -7.85 6.11 -1.28
CA ILE A 144 -8.88 5.10 -1.14
C ILE A 144 -9.79 5.17 -2.36
N ARG A 145 -10.10 4.00 -2.93
CA ARG A 145 -11.21 3.85 -3.85
C ARG A 145 -12.10 2.74 -3.31
N LEU A 146 -13.34 3.09 -3.02
CA LEU A 146 -14.40 2.14 -2.69
C LEU A 146 -15.12 1.71 -3.97
N HIS A 147 -15.92 0.65 -3.88
CA HIS A 147 -16.79 0.26 -4.99
C HIS A 147 -17.78 1.40 -5.27
N GLU A 148 -18.20 1.58 -6.54
CA GLU A 148 -19.05 2.70 -6.95
C GLU A 148 -20.44 2.73 -6.26
N ASP A 149 -20.85 1.60 -5.69
CA ASP A 149 -22.11 1.48 -4.93
C ASP A 149 -22.00 2.05 -3.51
N ALA A 150 -20.80 2.05 -2.92
CA ALA A 150 -20.55 2.57 -1.57
C ALA A 150 -20.59 4.09 -1.50
N ALA A 151 -20.07 4.72 -2.56
CA ALA A 151 -19.96 6.17 -2.66
C ALA A 151 -21.31 6.89 -2.81
N ARG A 152 -22.38 6.16 -3.14
CA ARG A 152 -23.75 6.70 -3.21
C ARG A 152 -24.54 6.56 -1.91
N ALA A 153 -24.01 5.82 -0.94
CA ALA A 153 -24.65 5.55 0.35
C ALA A 153 -24.08 6.39 1.50
N ALA A 154 -23.10 7.26 1.23
CA ALA A 154 -22.46 8.19 2.17
C ALA A 154 -22.72 9.63 1.76
#